data_AF-V4NIX5-F1
#
_entry.id   AF-V4NIX5-F1
#
_cell.length_a   1.000
_cell.length_b   1.000
_cell.length_c   1.000
_cell.angle_alpha   90.00
_cell.angle_beta   90.00
_cell.angle_gamma   90.00
#
_symmetry.space_group_name_H-M   'P 1'
#
loop_
_entity.id
_entity.type
_entity.pdbx_description
1 polymer ?
#
loop_
_entity_poly.entity_id
_entity_poly.type
_entity_poly.pdbx_seq_one_letter_code
_entity_poly.pdbx_strand_id
1 'polypeptide(L)'
;MFSEYPNVEARSAGLNNDAVDPLSPEHFEDIDLVFVMEKAHRSKLSRTYKAYLKSARVICLNIPDDFEYMQPELITRLKARVTPHLR
;
A
#
# COMPACT_ATOMS: atom_id res chain seq x y z
N MET A 1 -2.00 7.47 10.74
CA MET A 1 -2.38 8.42 9.67
C MET A 1 -3.67 7.99 8.98
N PHE A 2 -3.69 6.92 8.19
CA PHE A 2 -4.94 6.52 7.49
C PHE A 2 -5.93 5.76 8.38
N SER A 3 -5.46 5.14 9.46
CA SER A 3 -6.30 4.54 10.51
C SER A 3 -7.13 5.55 11.30
N GLU A 4 -6.93 6.86 11.09
CA GLU A 4 -7.73 7.92 11.73
C GLU A 4 -9.07 8.17 11.01
N TYR A 5 -9.27 7.60 9.82
CA TYR A 5 -10.53 7.69 9.09
C TYR A 5 -11.55 6.68 9.65
N PRO A 6 -12.82 7.09 9.85
CA PRO A 6 -13.86 6.17 10.31
C PRO A 6 -13.97 4.93 9.41
N ASN A 7 -14.07 3.75 10.00
CA ASN A 7 -14.21 2.47 9.30
C ASN A 7 -13.02 2.09 8.40
N VAL A 8 -11.83 2.67 8.64
CA VAL A 8 -10.60 2.31 7.92
C VAL A 8 -9.65 1.59 8.86
N GLU A 9 -9.38 0.32 8.56
CA GLU A 9 -8.25 -0.40 9.12
C GLU A 9 -7.06 -0.28 8.15
N ALA A 10 -5.94 0.26 8.65
CA ALA A 10 -4.76 0.53 7.83
C ALA A 10 -3.54 -0.24 8.35
N ARG A 11 -2.92 -0.98 7.44
CA ARG A 11 -1.69 -1.76 7.66
C ARG A 11 -0.70 -1.52 6.52
N SER A 12 0.58 -1.71 6.80
CA SER A 12 1.68 -1.52 5.83
C SER A 12 2.66 -2.66 5.95
N ALA A 13 3.18 -3.14 4.82
CA ALA A 13 4.25 -4.13 4.78
C ALA A 13 5.15 -3.89 3.56
N GLY A 14 6.40 -4.32 3.66
CA GLY A 14 7.41 -4.15 2.63
C GLY A 14 7.41 -5.28 1.62
N LEU A 15 7.55 -4.96 0.33
CA LEU A 15 7.55 -5.94 -0.74
C LEU A 15 8.92 -6.62 -0.96
N ASN A 16 9.96 -6.14 -0.28
CA ASN A 16 11.30 -6.71 -0.32
C ASN A 16 11.52 -7.65 0.88
N ASN A 17 12.34 -8.69 0.70
CA ASN A 17 12.56 -9.70 1.73
C ASN A 17 13.38 -9.18 2.92
N ASP A 18 14.11 -8.08 2.73
CA ASP A 18 14.89 -7.34 3.72
C ASP A 18 14.09 -6.21 4.40
N ALA A 19 12.80 -6.08 4.10
CA ALA A 19 11.95 -5.16 4.81
C ALA A 19 11.86 -5.53 6.29
N VAL A 20 11.72 -4.51 7.15
CA VAL A 20 11.52 -4.70 8.60
C VAL A 20 10.26 -5.54 8.86
N ASP A 21 9.23 -5.32 8.06
CA ASP A 21 7.98 -6.09 8.07
C ASP A 21 7.68 -6.60 6.65
N PRO A 22 8.18 -7.79 6.27
CA PRO A 22 7.99 -8.33 4.93
C PRO A 22 6.53 -8.73 4.67
N LEU A 23 6.05 -8.41 3.47
CA LEU A 23 4.71 -8.78 3.04
C LEU A 23 4.55 -10.30 3.02
N SER A 24 3.52 -10.78 3.71
CA SER A 24 3.17 -12.19 3.81
C SER A 24 1.71 -12.42 3.40
N PRO A 25 1.26 -13.68 3.21
CA PRO A 25 -0.15 -14.00 2.96
C PRO A 25 -1.15 -13.45 3.98
N GLU A 26 -0.79 -13.38 5.27
CA GLU A 26 -1.67 -12.84 6.33
C GLU A 26 -2.01 -11.36 6.07
N HIS A 27 -1.09 -10.69 5.35
CA HIS A 27 -1.24 -9.53 4.47
C HIS A 27 -2.65 -9.22 3.98
N PHE A 28 -3.26 -10.24 3.41
CA PHE A 28 -4.38 -10.09 2.48
C PHE A 28 -5.71 -10.51 3.08
N GLU A 29 -5.71 -10.97 4.34
CA GLU A 29 -6.93 -11.23 5.09
C GLU A 29 -7.71 -9.92 5.27
N ASP A 30 -8.98 -9.94 4.84
CA ASP A 30 -9.93 -8.83 4.91
C ASP A 30 -9.42 -7.52 4.29
N ILE A 31 -8.68 -7.61 3.18
CA ILE A 31 -8.21 -6.45 2.42
C ILE A 31 -9.12 -6.13 1.23
N ASP A 32 -9.67 -4.91 1.23
CA ASP A 32 -10.39 -4.35 0.08
C ASP A 32 -9.46 -3.59 -0.89
N LEU A 33 -8.48 -2.86 -0.36
CA LEU A 33 -7.63 -1.95 -1.12
C LEU A 33 -6.15 -2.16 -0.79
N VAL A 34 -5.32 -2.28 -1.83
CA VAL A 34 -3.85 -2.29 -1.71
C VAL A 34 -3.26 -1.11 -2.46
N PHE A 35 -2.54 -0.25 -1.76
CA PHE A 35 -1.83 0.87 -2.36
C PHE A 35 -0.35 0.55 -2.55
N VAL A 36 0.18 0.83 -3.73
CA VAL A 36 1.60 0.71 -4.03
C VAL A 36 2.14 2.02 -4.57
N MET A 37 3.38 2.37 -4.21
CA MET A 37 4.02 3.61 -4.63
C MET A 37 4.14 3.70 -6.16
N GLU A 38 4.77 2.68 -6.77
CA GLU A 38 5.14 2.67 -8.18
C GLU A 38 4.60 1.47 -8.95
N LYS A 39 4.63 1.56 -10.30
CA LYS A 39 4.22 0.47 -11.19
C LYS A 39 5.08 -0.78 -11.00
N ALA A 40 6.36 -0.62 -10.69
CA ALA A 40 7.26 -1.74 -10.41
C ALA A 40 6.79 -2.54 -9.19
N HIS A 41 6.35 -1.86 -8.12
CA HIS A 41 5.77 -2.49 -6.93
C HIS A 41 4.48 -3.24 -7.28
N ARG A 42 3.59 -2.66 -8.09
CA ARG A 42 2.39 -3.34 -8.57
C ARG A 42 2.72 -4.63 -9.31
N SER A 43 3.70 -4.59 -10.22
CA SER A 43 4.12 -5.74 -11.01
C SER A 43 4.72 -6.84 -10.13
N LYS A 44 5.59 -6.48 -9.17
CA LYS A 44 6.19 -7.43 -8.23
C LYS A 44 5.12 -8.06 -7.32
N LEU A 45 4.22 -7.24 -6.76
CA LEU A 45 3.09 -7.69 -5.94
C LEU A 45 2.20 -8.67 -6.73
N SER A 46 1.83 -8.32 -7.95
CA SER A 46 0.97 -9.15 -8.81
C SER A 46 1.67 -10.44 -9.26
N ARG A 47 2.99 -10.44 -9.40
CA ARG A 47 3.75 -11.66 -9.76
C ARG A 47 3.84 -12.64 -8.60
N THR A 48 4.06 -12.13 -7.38
CA THR A 48 4.32 -12.97 -6.20
C THR A 48 3.04 -13.36 -5.46
N TYR A 49 2.07 -12.44 -5.33
CA TYR A 49 0.89 -12.61 -4.48
C TYR A 49 -0.44 -12.64 -5.23
N LYS A 50 -0.43 -12.90 -6.56
CA LYS A 50 -1.65 -12.93 -7.40
C LYS A 50 -2.81 -13.70 -6.78
N ALA A 51 -2.51 -14.84 -6.16
CA ALA A 51 -3.51 -15.74 -5.60
C ALA A 51 -4.27 -15.11 -4.42
N TYR A 52 -3.64 -14.18 -3.69
CA TYR A 52 -4.17 -13.49 -2.51
C TYR A 52 -4.89 -12.18 -2.85
N LEU A 53 -4.69 -11.63 -4.05
CA LEU A 53 -5.27 -10.35 -4.48
C LEU A 53 -6.67 -10.46 -5.09
N LYS A 54 -7.35 -11.61 -4.96
CA LYS A 54 -8.60 -11.88 -5.71
C LYS A 54 -9.75 -10.93 -5.30
N SER A 55 -9.82 -10.59 -4.02
CA SER A 55 -10.82 -9.67 -3.45
C SER A 55 -10.32 -8.22 -3.40
N ALA A 56 -9.01 -8.00 -3.44
CA ALA A 56 -8.41 -6.70 -3.23
C ALA A 56 -8.18 -5.92 -4.54
N ARG A 57 -8.52 -4.64 -4.56
CA ARG A 57 -8.17 -3.74 -5.65
C ARG A 57 -6.78 -3.13 -5.42
N VAL A 58 -5.86 -3.40 -6.34
CA VAL A 58 -4.51 -2.82 -6.31
C VAL A 58 -4.47 -1.46 -7.03
N ILE A 59 -4.08 -0.41 -6.32
CA ILE A 59 -4.00 0.98 -6.80
C ILE A 59 -2.54 1.44 -6.75
N CYS A 60 -2.03 1.90 -7.88
CA CYS A 60 -0.70 2.51 -7.98
C CYS A 60 -0.81 4.03 -7.80
N LEU A 61 -0.14 4.57 -6.80
CA LEU A 61 -0.19 6.00 -6.47
C LEU A 61 0.65 6.85 -7.42
N ASN A 62 1.59 6.23 -8.14
CA ASN A 62 2.61 6.91 -8.95
C ASN A 62 3.38 7.95 -8.13
N ILE A 63 3.76 7.56 -6.91
CA ILE A 63 4.65 8.32 -6.03
C ILE A 63 6.02 7.63 -6.10
N PRO A 64 7.10 8.33 -6.43
CA PRO A 64 8.45 7.75 -6.39
C PRO A 64 8.82 7.29 -4.98
N ASP A 65 9.65 6.26 -4.86
CA ASP A 65 10.10 5.73 -3.56
C ASP A 65 11.45 6.33 -3.09
N ASP A 66 11.59 7.66 -3.18
CA ASP A 66 12.81 8.42 -2.88
C ASP A 66 12.66 9.37 -1.68
N PHE A 67 11.72 9.04 -0.78
CA PHE A 67 11.39 9.85 0.39
C PHE A 67 11.96 9.28 1.69
N GLU A 68 12.35 10.16 2.60
CA GLU A 68 12.66 9.76 3.96
C GLU A 68 11.40 9.35 4.73
N TYR A 69 11.59 8.56 5.79
CA TYR A 69 10.49 8.11 6.64
C TYR A 69 9.68 9.31 7.17
N MET A 70 8.38 9.30 6.86
CA MET A 70 7.43 10.36 7.24
C MET A 70 7.79 11.77 6.76
N GLN A 71 8.58 11.90 5.69
CA GLN A 71 8.87 13.21 5.11
C GLN A 71 7.57 13.97 4.79
N PRO A 72 7.46 15.28 5.12
CA PRO A 72 6.21 16.03 4.95
C PRO A 72 5.63 16.03 3.52
N GLU A 73 6.51 16.02 2.52
CA GLU A 73 6.10 15.96 1.11
C GLU A 73 5.45 14.61 0.77
N LEU A 74 6.03 13.50 1.25
CA LEU A 74 5.47 12.16 1.10
C LEU A 74 4.06 12.09 1.70
N ILE A 75 3.91 12.57 2.94
CA ILE A 75 2.62 12.61 3.64
C ILE A 75 1.58 13.38 2.82
N THR A 76 1.96 14.53 2.27
CA THR A 76 1.07 15.36 1.45
C THR A 76 0.61 14.62 0.19
N ARG A 77 1.54 13.99 -0.52
CA ARG A 77 1.25 13.20 -1.73
C ARG A 77 0.38 11.99 -1.41
N LEU A 78 0.67 11.27 -0.34
CA LEU A 78 -0.10 10.12 0.12
C LEU A 78 -1.55 10.52 0.44
N LYS A 79 -1.76 11.56 1.27
CA LYS A 79 -3.12 12.03 1.59
C LYS A 79 -3.90 12.42 0.33
N ALA A 80 -3.29 13.19 -0.56
CA ALA A 80 -3.95 13.62 -1.80
C ALA A 80 -4.37 12.46 -2.71
N ARG A 81 -3.61 11.36 -2.74
CA ARG A 81 -3.85 10.21 -3.62
C ARG A 81 -4.68 9.10 -3.00
N VAL A 82 -4.56 8.87 -1.68
CA VAL A 82 -5.23 7.77 -0.99
C VAL A 82 -6.64 8.17 -0.56
N THR A 83 -6.84 9.35 0.02
CA THR A 83 -8.14 9.78 0.58
C THR A 83 -9.32 9.70 -0.41
N PRO A 84 -9.17 9.98 -1.73
CA PRO A 84 -10.27 9.80 -2.69
C PRO A 84 -10.77 8.36 -2.86
N HIS A 85 -10.02 7.37 -2.36
CA HIS A 85 -10.37 5.95 -2.40
C HIS A 85 -10.98 5.43 -1.09
N LEU A 86 -10.96 6.23 -0.02
CA LEU A 86 -11.44 5.85 1.32
C LEU A 86 -12.86 6.39 1.62
N ARG A 87 -13.63 6.74 0.60
CA ARG A 87 -14.95 7.37 0.71
C ARG A 87 -16.05 6.46 0.23
#